data_AF-A0A661SM08-F1
#
_entry.id   AF-A0A661SM08-F1
#
_cell.length_a   1.000
_cell.length_b   1.000
_cell.length_c   1.000
_cell.angle_alpha   90.00
_cell.angle_beta   90.00
_cell.angle_gamma   90.00
#
_symmetry.space_group_name_H-M   'P 1'
#
loop_
_entity.id
_entity.type
_entity.pdbx_description
1 polymer ?
#
loop_
_entity_poly.entity_id
_entity_poly.type
_entity_poly.pdbx_seq_one_letter_code
_entity_poly.pdbx_strand_id
1 'polypeptide(L)'
;MISFEYIEDDEDRFNAFIDTLFSFEWSRTVDPGIHFGFYYLSFRNKEIQRRFKRMFVWLRDHIQEQLIYFNSRHIIDVRDEKQAADLIITLMEGLEFHSHFLSDGQSFDTFSQIAKKSVLDILKK
;
A
#
# COMPACT_ATOMS: atom_id res chain seq x y z
N MET A 1 12.39 5.24 -6.39
CA MET A 1 11.89 4.33 -5.34
C MET A 1 11.91 5.14 -4.06
N ILE A 2 10.83 5.16 -3.28
CA ILE A 2 10.84 5.86 -2.00
C ILE A 2 11.73 5.02 -1.08
N SER A 3 12.90 5.55 -0.73
CA SER A 3 13.85 4.90 0.17
C SER A 3 13.82 5.65 1.49
N PHE A 4 13.84 4.90 2.59
CA PHE A 4 13.88 5.43 3.96
C PHE A 4 15.19 5.10 4.67
N GLU A 5 16.22 4.67 3.92
CA GLU A 5 17.53 4.28 4.47
C GLU A 5 18.29 5.42 5.16
N TYR A 6 17.86 6.66 4.94
CA TYR A 6 18.39 7.83 5.63
C TYR A 6 17.82 8.01 7.05
N ILE A 7 16.76 7.28 7.41
CA ILE A 7 16.18 7.28 8.76
C ILE A 7 16.89 6.19 9.57
N GLU A 8 17.67 6.61 10.57
CA GLU A 8 18.51 5.69 11.36
C GLU A 8 17.71 4.85 12.36
N ASP A 9 16.65 5.41 12.94
CA ASP A 9 15.78 4.69 13.86
C ASP A 9 14.80 3.80 13.09
N ASP A 10 14.80 2.51 13.43
CA ASP A 10 14.01 1.50 12.72
C ASP A 10 12.48 1.66 12.96
N GLU A 11 12.07 2.21 14.10
CA GLU A 11 10.66 2.46 14.40
C GLU A 11 10.16 3.71 13.64
N ASP A 12 10.95 4.78 13.61
CA ASP A 12 10.65 5.96 12.80
C ASP A 12 10.61 5.63 11.31
N ARG A 13 11.54 4.78 10.84
CA ARG A 13 11.55 4.28 9.46
C ARG A 13 10.29 3.50 9.14
N PHE A 14 9.83 2.64 10.05
CA PHE A 14 8.58 1.90 9.90
C PHE A 14 7.37 2.83 9.85
N ASN A 15 7.30 3.80 10.77
CA ASN A 15 6.20 4.77 10.80
C ASN A 15 6.17 5.58 9.49
N ALA A 16 7.31 6.08 9.01
CA ALA A 16 7.39 6.80 7.74
C ALA A 16 6.96 5.94 6.54
N PHE A 17 7.33 4.65 6.53
CA PHE A 17 6.90 3.71 5.50
C PHE A 17 5.38 3.53 5.49
N ILE A 18 4.77 3.23 6.64
CA ILE A 18 3.32 3.05 6.75
C ILE A 18 2.58 4.35 6.43
N ASP A 19 3.07 5.49 6.93
CA ASP A 19 2.49 6.81 6.66
C ASP A 19 2.46 7.09 5.17
N THR A 20 3.56 6.78 4.46
CA THR A 20 3.64 6.96 3.01
C THR A 20 2.63 6.10 2.26
N LEU A 21 2.46 4.82 2.62
CA LEU A 21 1.52 3.92 1.92
C LEU A 21 0.06 4.40 1.99
N PHE A 22 -0.31 5.13 3.04
CA PHE A 22 -1.68 5.60 3.29
C PHE A 22 -1.84 7.11 3.13
N SER A 23 -0.83 7.81 2.60
CA SER A 23 -0.88 9.26 2.41
C SER A 23 -1.67 9.65 1.16
N PHE A 24 -2.24 10.85 1.18
CA PHE A 24 -2.85 11.43 -0.01
C PHE A 24 -1.85 11.59 -1.16
N GLU A 25 -0.61 11.99 -0.89
CA GLU A 25 0.42 12.16 -1.94
C GLU A 25 0.69 10.84 -2.67
N TRP A 26 0.82 9.73 -1.93
CA TRP A 26 0.95 8.42 -2.53
C TRP A 26 -0.26 8.09 -3.39
N SER A 27 -1.47 8.30 -2.86
CA SER A 27 -2.72 8.05 -3.57
C SER A 27 -2.88 8.88 -4.85
N ARG A 28 -2.19 10.03 -4.95
CA ARG A 28 -2.18 10.91 -6.13
C ARG A 28 -0.98 10.71 -7.07
N THR A 29 -0.09 9.75 -6.79
CA THR A 29 1.08 9.47 -7.65
C THR A 29 0.65 9.12 -9.09
N VAL A 30 -0.52 8.50 -9.24
CA VAL A 30 -1.20 8.28 -10.51
C VAL A 30 -2.59 8.89 -10.40
N ASP A 31 -3.03 9.59 -11.45
CA ASP A 31 -4.41 10.05 -11.52
C ASP A 31 -5.38 8.85 -11.40
N PRO A 32 -6.34 8.86 -10.45
CA PRO A 32 -7.23 7.71 -10.24
C PRO A 32 -8.08 7.38 -11.46
N GLY A 33 -8.51 8.38 -12.23
CA GLY A 33 -9.27 8.16 -13.46
C GLY A 33 -8.45 7.38 -14.49
N ILE A 34 -7.16 7.70 -14.63
CA ILE A 34 -6.22 6.94 -15.45
C ILE A 34 -6.00 5.54 -14.87
N HIS A 35 -5.74 5.42 -13.57
CA HIS A 35 -5.52 4.13 -12.90
C HIS A 35 -6.70 3.17 -13.12
N PHE A 36 -7.92 3.61 -12.80
CA PHE A 36 -9.13 2.80 -12.97
C PHE A 36 -9.52 2.59 -14.44
N GLY A 37 -9.17 3.51 -15.33
CA GLY A 37 -9.27 3.31 -16.77
C GLY A 37 -8.43 2.12 -17.23
N PHE A 38 -7.16 2.05 -16.81
CA PHE A 38 -6.31 0.89 -17.10
C PHE A 38 -6.73 -0.37 -16.34
N TYR A 39 -7.29 -0.23 -15.14
CA TYR A 39 -7.87 -1.34 -14.38
C TYR A 39 -8.97 -2.03 -15.19
N TYR A 40 -9.92 -1.26 -15.72
CA TYR A 40 -10.95 -1.76 -16.64
C TYR A 40 -10.34 -2.41 -17.91
N LEU A 41 -9.38 -1.74 -18.55
CA LEU A 41 -8.75 -2.25 -19.77
C LEU A 41 -7.96 -3.54 -19.54
N SER A 42 -7.45 -3.77 -18.33
CA SER A 42 -6.71 -4.98 -17.97
C SER A 42 -7.55 -6.25 -18.11
N PHE A 43 -8.89 -6.16 -17.99
CA PHE A 43 -9.79 -7.30 -18.21
C PHE A 43 -10.10 -7.56 -19.68
N ARG A 44 -9.74 -6.63 -20.59
CA ARG A 44 -10.12 -6.67 -22.00
C ARG A 44 -8.94 -6.70 -22.96
N ASN A 45 -7.75 -6.38 -22.48
CA ASN A 45 -6.53 -6.36 -23.28
C ASN A 45 -5.40 -7.11 -22.53
N LYS A 46 -4.93 -8.22 -23.12
CA LYS A 46 -3.92 -9.09 -22.52
C LYS A 46 -2.58 -8.41 -22.28
N GLU A 47 -2.18 -7.48 -23.14
CA GLU A 47 -0.92 -6.75 -22.97
C GLU A 47 -1.02 -5.74 -21.82
N ILE A 48 -2.15 -5.07 -21.68
CA ILE A 48 -2.43 -4.20 -20.52
C ILE A 48 -2.47 -5.05 -19.24
N GLN A 49 -3.18 -6.18 -19.25
CA GLN A 49 -3.23 -7.12 -18.13
C GLN A 49 -1.83 -7.54 -17.68
N ARG A 50 -0.96 -7.90 -18.63
CA ARG A 50 0.41 -8.32 -18.35
C ARG A 50 1.24 -7.21 -17.70
N ARG A 51 1.07 -5.96 -18.14
CA ARG A 51 1.74 -4.79 -17.56
C ARG A 51 1.20 -4.46 -16.16
N PHE A 52 -0.11 -4.49 -15.98
CA PHE A 52 -0.76 -4.28 -14.68
C PHE A 52 -0.33 -5.34 -13.66
N LYS A 53 -0.31 -6.62 -14.06
CA LYS A 53 0.22 -7.70 -13.23
C LYS A 53 1.66 -7.44 -12.80
N ARG A 54 2.52 -7.02 -13.74
CA ARG A 54 3.92 -6.70 -13.42
C ARG A 54 4.04 -5.55 -12.42
N MET A 55 3.22 -4.50 -12.59
CA MET A 55 3.18 -3.36 -11.68
C MET A 55 2.80 -3.78 -10.25
N PHE A 56 1.69 -4.51 -10.09
CA PHE A 56 1.25 -4.97 -8.77
C PHE A 56 2.22 -5.96 -8.12
N VAL A 57 2.79 -6.89 -8.90
CA VAL A 57 3.82 -7.81 -8.39
C VAL A 57 5.03 -7.02 -7.90
N TRP A 58 5.50 -6.04 -8.68
CA TRP A 58 6.63 -5.21 -8.26
C TRP A 58 6.35 -4.43 -6.97
N LEU A 59 5.17 -3.81 -6.85
CA LEU A 59 4.79 -3.10 -5.62
C LEU A 59 4.71 -4.06 -4.42
N ARG A 60 4.15 -5.26 -4.64
CA ARG A 60 4.02 -6.29 -3.60
C ARG A 60 5.36 -6.78 -3.12
N ASP A 61 6.26 -7.08 -4.05
CA ASP A 61 7.61 -7.54 -3.74
C ASP A 61 8.37 -6.43 -2.98
N HIS A 62 8.21 -5.16 -3.36
CA HIS A 62 8.82 -4.04 -2.64
C HIS A 62 8.28 -3.88 -1.20
N ILE A 63 6.96 -3.97 -1.01
CA ILE A 63 6.37 -3.92 0.34
C ILE A 63 6.85 -5.12 1.16
N GLN A 64 6.88 -6.32 0.57
CA GLN A 64 7.40 -7.53 1.23
C GLN A 64 8.85 -7.34 1.68
N GLU A 65 9.73 -6.75 0.85
CA GLU A 65 11.11 -6.46 1.21
C GLU A 65 11.21 -5.53 2.43
N GLN A 66 10.37 -4.49 2.51
CA GLN A 66 10.33 -3.63 3.70
C GLN A 66 9.80 -4.38 4.92
N LEU A 67 8.77 -5.22 4.78
CA LEU A 67 8.26 -6.04 5.88
C LEU A 67 9.31 -7.03 6.39
N ILE A 68 10.07 -7.69 5.51
CA ILE A 68 11.20 -8.56 5.90
C ILE A 68 12.21 -7.77 6.75
N TYR A 69 12.55 -6.55 6.32
CA TYR A 69 13.45 -5.68 7.07
C TYR A 69 12.94 -5.41 8.48
N PHE A 70 11.68 -4.96 8.63
CA PHE A 70 11.10 -4.64 9.93
C PHE A 70 10.87 -5.86 10.82
N ASN A 71 10.47 -7.00 10.24
CA ASN A 71 10.26 -8.26 10.96
C ASN A 71 11.59 -8.80 11.52
N SER A 72 12.68 -8.72 10.74
CA SER A 72 14.03 -9.13 11.17
C SER A 72 14.59 -8.33 12.36
N ARG A 73 14.00 -7.16 12.65
CA ARG A 73 14.36 -6.25 13.73
C ARG A 73 13.35 -6.22 14.86
N HIS A 74 12.33 -7.09 14.82
CA HIS A 74 11.27 -7.17 15.80
C HIS A 74 10.42 -5.89 15.93
N ILE A 75 10.36 -5.06 14.88
CA ILE A 75 9.47 -3.88 14.81
C ILE A 75 8.02 -4.29 14.52
N ILE A 76 7.85 -5.39 13.79
CA ILE A 76 6.59 -6.06 13.50
C ILE A 76 6.72 -7.55 13.85
N ASP A 77 5.60 -8.23 14.01
CA ASP A 77 5.51 -9.68 14.20
C ASP A 77 4.52 -10.28 13.20
N VAL A 78 5.05 -10.72 12.06
CA VAL A 78 4.27 -11.40 11.03
C VAL A 78 4.89 -12.75 10.68
N ARG A 79 4.03 -13.76 10.46
CA ARG A 79 4.46 -15.12 10.09
C ARG A 79 4.81 -15.27 8.60
N ASP A 80 4.19 -14.47 7.76
CA ASP A 80 4.35 -14.50 6.30
C ASP A 80 4.29 -13.06 5.78
N GLU A 81 5.46 -12.50 5.50
CA GLU A 81 5.63 -11.12 5.03
C GLU A 81 4.98 -10.93 3.66
N LYS A 82 4.92 -11.97 2.83
CA LYS A 82 4.29 -11.90 1.51
C LYS A 82 2.78 -11.83 1.64
N GLN A 83 2.19 -12.64 2.51
CA GLN A 83 0.76 -12.58 2.80
C GLN A 83 0.37 -11.21 3.38
N ALA A 84 1.20 -10.67 4.29
CA ALA A 84 1.01 -9.33 4.81
C ALA A 84 1.09 -8.27 3.69
N ALA A 85 2.07 -8.35 2.79
CA ALA A 85 2.18 -7.45 1.64
C ALA A 85 0.98 -7.54 0.67
N ASP A 86 0.52 -8.76 0.35
CA ASP A 86 -0.67 -8.98 -0.47
C ASP A 86 -1.92 -8.32 0.16
N LEU A 87 -2.07 -8.40 1.49
CA LEU A 87 -3.17 -7.77 2.22
C LEU A 87 -3.08 -6.24 2.21
N ILE A 88 -1.88 -5.69 2.45
CA ILE A 88 -1.66 -4.23 2.43
C ILE A 88 -2.07 -3.64 1.09
N ILE A 89 -1.62 -4.22 -0.03
CA ILE A 89 -2.01 -3.74 -1.37
C ILE A 89 -3.51 -3.85 -1.58
N THR A 90 -4.13 -4.94 -1.14
CA THR A 90 -5.58 -5.12 -1.26
C THR A 90 -6.34 -4.01 -0.52
N LEU A 91 -5.88 -3.64 0.67
CA LEU A 91 -6.45 -2.54 1.45
C LEU A 91 -6.17 -1.18 0.79
N MET A 92 -4.98 -0.96 0.24
CA MET A 92 -4.64 0.27 -0.47
C MET A 92 -5.52 0.49 -1.70
N GLU A 93 -5.67 -0.53 -2.56
CA GLU A 93 -6.53 -0.45 -3.75
C GLU A 93 -8.00 -0.29 -3.39
N GLY A 94 -8.45 -1.02 -2.36
CA GLY A 94 -9.80 -0.89 -1.83
C GLY A 94 -10.08 0.49 -1.25
N LEU A 95 -9.13 1.06 -0.51
CA LEU A 95 -9.20 2.41 0.03
C LEU A 95 -9.27 3.45 -1.09
N GLU A 96 -8.37 3.36 -2.07
CA GLU A 96 -8.32 4.27 -3.20
C GLU A 96 -9.66 4.29 -3.94
N PHE A 97 -10.21 3.13 -4.29
CA PHE A 97 -11.48 3.06 -4.97
C PHE A 97 -12.65 3.51 -4.08
N HIS A 98 -12.78 2.96 -2.88
CA HIS A 98 -13.96 3.20 -2.04
C HIS A 98 -13.99 4.59 -1.41
N SER A 99 -12.86 5.29 -1.28
CA SER A 99 -12.85 6.69 -0.79
C SER A 99 -13.74 7.61 -1.64
N HIS A 100 -13.92 7.31 -2.93
CA HIS A 100 -14.80 8.06 -3.83
C HIS A 100 -16.29 7.90 -3.52
N PHE A 101 -16.67 6.86 -2.76
CA PHE A 101 -18.07 6.49 -2.52
C PHE A 101 -18.44 6.49 -1.03
N LEU A 102 -17.49 6.11 -0.16
CA LEU A 102 -17.75 5.83 1.25
C LEU A 102 -17.15 6.88 2.19
N SER A 103 -16.40 7.86 1.69
CA SER A 103 -15.80 8.90 2.53
C SER A 103 -16.83 9.84 3.17
N ASP A 104 -18.06 9.89 2.65
CA ASP A 104 -19.15 10.73 3.19
C ASP A 104 -18.72 12.19 3.44
N GLY A 105 -17.98 12.77 2.49
CA GLY A 105 -17.47 14.14 2.57
C GLY A 105 -16.18 14.32 3.39
N GLN A 106 -15.63 13.26 3.98
CA GLN A 106 -14.34 13.29 4.66
C GLN A 106 -13.17 13.41 3.67
N SER A 107 -12.06 13.98 4.14
CA SER A 107 -10.80 13.97 3.37
C SER A 107 -10.28 12.53 3.23
N PHE A 108 -9.51 12.29 2.16
CA PHE A 108 -8.81 11.02 1.98
C PHE A 108 -7.94 10.66 3.19
N ASP A 109 -7.19 11.62 3.74
CA ASP A 109 -6.33 11.40 4.90
C ASP A 109 -7.10 10.93 6.14
N THR A 110 -8.32 11.44 6.33
CA THR A 110 -9.20 11.02 7.43
C THR A 110 -9.71 9.61 7.19
N PHE A 111 -10.21 9.33 5.99
CA PHE A 111 -10.79 8.03 5.65
C PHE A 111 -9.75 6.91 5.62
N SER A 112 -8.52 7.21 5.18
CA SER A 112 -7.39 6.27 5.10
C SER A 112 -6.96 5.72 6.47
N GLN A 113 -7.22 6.45 7.56
CA GLN A 113 -6.83 6.01 8.91
C GLN A 113 -7.44 4.66 9.29
N ILE A 114 -8.62 4.32 8.75
CA ILE A 114 -9.27 3.02 9.00
C ILE A 114 -8.40 1.89 8.43
N ALA A 115 -7.93 2.03 7.20
CA ALA A 115 -7.09 1.04 6.55
C ALA A 115 -5.69 0.99 7.19
N LYS A 116 -5.10 2.16 7.45
CA LYS A 116 -3.80 2.28 8.12
C LYS A 116 -3.79 1.61 9.49
N LYS A 117 -4.78 1.91 10.34
CA LYS A 117 -4.93 1.28 11.66
C LYS A 117 -5.09 -0.23 11.55
N SER A 118 -5.93 -0.69 10.62
CA SER A 118 -6.14 -2.12 10.39
C SER A 118 -4.84 -2.82 9.99
N VAL A 119 -4.00 -2.19 9.17
CA VAL A 119 -2.67 -2.73 8.84
C VAL A 119 -1.76 -2.75 10.06
N LEU A 120 -1.69 -1.67 10.84
CA LEU A 120 -0.88 -1.62 12.06
C LEU A 120 -1.26 -2.73 13.06
N ASP A 121 -2.56 -2.94 13.28
CA ASP A 121 -3.08 -3.99 14.18
C ASP A 121 -2.71 -5.40 13.70
N ILE A 122 -2.51 -5.59 12.39
CA ILE A 122 -2.10 -6.87 11.80
C ILE A 122 -0.58 -7.07 11.90
N LEU A 123 0.19 -5.99 11.78
CA LEU A 123 1.65 -6.02 11.78
C LEU A 123 2.26 -6.05 13.19
N LYS A 124 1.68 -5.33 14.16
CA LYS A 124 2.24 -5.17 15.52
C LYS A 124 1.54 -6.05 16.57
N LYS A 125 1.18 -7.29 16.23
CA LYS A 125 0.45 -8.19 17.14
C LYS A 125 1.17 -8.48 18.44
#